data_AF-A0A941I820-F1
#
_entry.id   AF-A0A941I820-F1
#
_cell.length_a   1.000
_cell.length_b   1.000
_cell.length_c   1.000
_cell.angle_alpha   90.00
_cell.angle_beta   90.00
_cell.angle_gamma   90.00
#
_symmetry.space_group_name_H-M   'P 1'
#
loop_
_entity.id
_entity.type
_entity.pdbx_description
1 polymer ?
#
loop_
_entity_poly.entity_id
_entity_poly.type
_entity_poly.pdbx_seq_one_letter_code
_entity_poly.pdbx_strand_id
1 'polypeptide(L)'
;MKKLLNSFLIIGLLLSLVSPLSVFASDLTSKNTMEKDYKELMGLIESSEKEKYKKEMSNLTQEEIYENFIKIDQEYDIGEEFSLKDQAFIEMYAKPVDSWEITPFKSKKISGSKSQNGVTVKVSGTIKDDIQNVINQSFGASNLKTSTTKGASKVKSVKTTVHHTAYGLIGSGGVGKVYSGTLSTSGKNSTLTGTKRYTAVVAYASTWATATVKHSGGTFTVTPK
;
A
#
# COMPACT_ATOMS: atom_id res chain seq x y z
N MET A 1 7.87 30.60 102.39
CA MET A 1 7.67 29.44 101.50
C MET A 1 8.08 29.88 100.10
N LYS A 2 9.32 29.59 99.67
CA LYS A 2 9.67 28.60 98.61
C LYS A 2 8.80 28.77 97.35
N LYS A 3 9.29 29.44 96.30
CA LYS A 3 10.11 28.97 95.14
C LYS A 3 9.21 29.06 93.88
N LEU A 4 9.46 29.95 92.91
CA LEU A 4 10.46 29.89 91.81
C LEU A 4 10.01 29.05 90.60
N LEU A 5 10.35 29.63 89.44
CA LEU A 5 10.44 29.15 88.05
C LEU A 5 9.23 29.37 87.12
N ASN A 6 9.30 30.12 86.01
CA ASN A 6 10.21 30.28 84.84
C ASN A 6 9.71 29.53 83.59
N SER A 7 9.58 30.29 82.50
CA SER A 7 9.99 29.96 81.12
C SER A 7 9.21 28.86 80.34
N PHE A 8 8.64 29.20 79.18
CA PHE A 8 9.35 29.06 77.89
C PHE A 8 8.50 29.50 76.70
N LEU A 9 9.10 30.39 75.91
CA LEU A 9 8.83 30.69 74.51
C LEU A 9 9.08 29.43 73.67
N ILE A 10 8.13 29.00 72.83
CA ILE A 10 8.43 28.11 71.69
C ILE A 10 7.80 28.69 70.44
N ILE A 11 8.67 29.31 69.64
CA ILE A 11 8.51 29.57 68.22
C ILE A 11 8.57 28.20 67.52
N GLY A 12 7.43 27.72 67.03
CA GLY A 12 7.33 26.49 66.26
C GLY A 12 7.41 26.78 64.76
N LEU A 13 8.63 26.74 64.24
CA LEU A 13 8.98 26.67 62.82
C LEU A 13 8.23 25.51 62.15
N LEU A 14 7.22 25.79 61.32
CA LEU A 14 6.59 24.80 60.45
C LEU A 14 7.56 24.50 59.30
N LEU A 15 8.36 23.44 59.47
CA LEU A 15 9.13 22.82 58.39
C LEU A 15 8.17 22.41 57.27
N SER A 16 8.47 22.88 56.06
CA SER A 16 7.89 22.39 54.82
C SER A 16 8.23 20.91 54.62
N LEU A 17 7.25 20.03 54.90
CA LEU A 17 7.23 18.68 54.39
C LEU A 17 6.94 18.74 52.87
N VAL A 18 7.99 18.95 52.07
CA VAL A 18 7.94 18.60 50.66
C VAL A 18 8.05 17.09 50.60
N SER A 19 6.90 16.41 50.58
CA SER A 19 6.84 14.97 50.38
C SER A 19 7.51 14.58 49.05
N PRO A 20 8.31 13.51 48.98
CA PRO A 20 8.94 13.04 47.73
C PRO A 20 7.95 12.49 46.67
N LEU A 21 6.64 12.60 46.90
CA LEU A 21 5.60 12.20 45.93
C LEU A 21 5.56 13.09 44.68
N SER A 22 6.01 14.34 44.74
CA SER A 22 6.02 15.23 43.58
C SER A 22 7.15 14.92 42.58
N VAL A 23 8.25 14.31 43.05
CA VAL A 23 9.41 13.98 42.21
C VAL A 23 9.17 12.74 41.35
N PHE A 24 8.39 11.77 41.85
CA PHE A 24 8.02 10.57 41.08
C PHE A 24 6.90 10.86 40.05
N ALA A 25 5.97 11.75 40.36
CA ALA A 25 4.92 12.15 39.41
C ALA A 25 5.50 12.96 38.24
N SER A 26 6.43 13.89 38.48
CA SER A 26 7.07 14.71 37.45
C SER A 26 7.95 13.91 36.49
N ASP A 27 8.62 12.84 36.97
CA ASP A 27 9.45 11.97 36.12
C ASP A 27 8.59 11.10 35.18
N LEU A 28 7.39 10.69 35.62
CA LEU A 28 6.45 9.93 34.78
C LEU A 28 5.74 10.82 33.74
N THR A 29 5.33 12.04 34.09
CA THR A 29 4.78 13.01 33.11
C THR A 29 5.85 13.53 32.14
N SER A 30 7.09 13.71 32.60
CA SER A 30 8.23 14.07 31.74
C SER A 30 8.52 12.99 30.69
N LYS A 31 8.63 11.71 31.11
CA LYS A 31 8.87 10.60 30.18
C LYS A 31 7.75 10.43 29.14
N ASN A 32 6.49 10.54 29.56
CA ASN A 32 5.35 10.47 28.63
C ASN A 32 5.28 11.66 27.65
N THR A 33 5.70 12.86 28.09
CA THR A 33 5.79 14.04 27.23
C THR A 33 6.93 13.91 26.22
N MET A 34 8.12 13.47 26.66
CA MET A 34 9.28 13.25 25.79
C MET A 34 9.03 12.16 24.73
N GLU A 35 8.35 11.07 25.08
CA GLU A 35 8.00 10.02 24.12
C GLU A 35 7.00 10.53 23.07
N LYS A 36 6.02 11.35 23.51
CA LYS A 36 5.06 11.97 22.61
C LYS A 36 5.74 12.96 21.65
N ASP A 37 6.57 13.85 22.17
CA ASP A 37 7.29 14.86 21.37
C ASP A 37 8.25 14.19 20.38
N TYR A 38 8.91 13.09 20.80
CA TYR A 38 9.75 12.29 19.91
C TYR A 38 8.94 11.63 18.79
N LYS A 39 7.78 11.02 19.09
CA LYS A 39 6.90 10.43 18.06
C LYS A 39 6.38 11.49 17.09
N GLU A 40 6.01 12.67 17.58
CA GLU A 40 5.57 13.79 16.75
C GLU A 40 6.70 14.27 15.83
N LEU A 41 7.92 14.44 16.37
CA LEU A 41 9.09 14.82 15.58
C LEU A 41 9.45 13.78 14.52
N MET A 42 9.43 12.48 14.87
CA MET A 42 9.69 11.40 13.93
C MET A 42 8.64 11.36 12.82
N GLY A 43 7.36 11.52 13.15
CA GLY A 43 6.29 11.62 12.15
C GLY A 43 6.46 12.84 11.21
N LEU A 44 6.93 13.97 11.73
CA LEU A 44 7.26 15.14 10.89
C LEU A 44 8.43 14.87 9.95
N ILE A 45 9.49 14.23 10.43
CA ILE A 45 10.64 13.84 9.59
C ILE A 45 10.19 12.90 8.47
N GLU A 46 9.45 11.83 8.80
CA GLU A 46 8.92 10.88 7.82
C GLU A 46 8.03 11.56 6.77
N SER A 47 7.15 12.49 7.20
CA SER A 47 6.30 13.24 6.28
C SER A 47 7.13 14.10 5.32
N SER A 48 8.19 14.76 5.81
CA SER A 48 9.07 15.60 4.99
C SER A 48 9.87 14.79 3.96
N GLU A 49 10.33 13.59 4.34
CA GLU A 49 11.03 12.68 3.44
C GLU A 49 10.09 12.10 2.38
N LYS A 50 8.87 11.71 2.76
CA LYS A 50 7.83 11.29 1.80
C LYS A 50 7.54 12.38 0.77
N GLU A 51 7.38 13.64 1.20
CA GLU A 51 7.14 14.75 0.26
C GLU A 51 8.31 14.99 -0.70
N LYS A 52 9.55 14.81 -0.24
CA LYS A 52 10.73 14.82 -1.12
C LYS A 52 10.64 13.72 -2.19
N TYR A 53 10.32 12.50 -1.80
CA TYR A 53 10.14 11.39 -2.73
C TYR A 53 9.01 11.62 -3.73
N LYS A 54 7.87 12.15 -3.27
CA LYS A 54 6.75 12.51 -4.16
C LYS A 54 7.16 13.51 -5.23
N LYS A 55 7.96 14.51 -4.85
CA LYS A 55 8.50 15.50 -5.78
C LYS A 55 9.41 14.86 -6.82
N GLU A 56 10.31 13.98 -6.41
CA GLU A 56 11.20 13.22 -7.33
C GLU A 56 10.42 12.34 -8.32
N MET A 57 9.27 11.79 -7.90
CA MET A 57 8.45 10.90 -8.71
C MET A 57 7.29 11.59 -9.43
N SER A 58 7.19 12.91 -9.40
CA SER A 58 6.04 13.66 -9.96
C SER A 58 5.87 13.57 -11.49
N ASN A 59 6.92 13.17 -12.21
CA ASN A 59 6.94 13.17 -13.68
C ASN A 59 7.15 11.78 -14.30
N LEU A 60 6.75 10.71 -13.59
CA LEU A 60 6.86 9.36 -14.12
C LEU A 60 5.89 9.13 -15.29
N THR A 61 6.38 8.46 -16.32
CA THR A 61 5.55 7.96 -17.42
C THR A 61 4.66 6.80 -16.94
N GLN A 62 3.60 6.51 -17.70
CA GLN A 62 2.71 5.39 -17.37
C GLN A 62 3.44 4.04 -17.37
N GLU A 63 4.42 3.86 -18.26
CA GLU A 63 5.31 2.70 -18.28
C GLU A 63 6.12 2.58 -17.00
N GLU A 64 6.75 3.67 -16.54
CA GLU A 64 7.56 3.66 -15.31
C GLU A 64 6.69 3.42 -14.08
N ILE A 65 5.50 4.01 -14.01
CA ILE A 65 4.53 3.75 -12.93
C ILE A 65 4.22 2.26 -12.86
N TYR A 66 3.92 1.66 -14.02
CA TYR A 66 3.60 0.25 -14.10
C TYR A 66 4.77 -0.66 -13.73
N GLU A 67 5.99 -0.34 -14.17
CA GLU A 67 7.20 -1.09 -13.81
C GLU A 67 7.51 -0.98 -12.31
N ASN A 68 7.27 0.17 -11.69
CA ASN A 68 7.43 0.33 -10.25
C ASN A 68 6.41 -0.49 -9.45
N PHE A 69 5.13 -0.56 -9.88
CA PHE A 69 4.18 -1.49 -9.27
C PHE A 69 4.66 -2.93 -9.34
N ILE A 70 5.20 -3.39 -10.47
CA ILE A 70 5.76 -4.74 -10.59
C ILE A 70 6.89 -4.96 -9.59
N LYS A 71 7.82 -4.00 -9.49
CA LYS A 71 8.98 -4.12 -8.60
C LYS A 71 8.55 -4.22 -7.14
N ILE A 72 7.72 -3.30 -6.67
CA ILE A 72 7.20 -3.30 -5.30
C ILE A 72 6.38 -4.58 -5.02
N ASP A 73 5.57 -5.02 -6.00
CA ASP A 73 4.78 -6.23 -5.85
C ASP A 73 5.63 -7.52 -5.77
N GLN A 74 6.87 -7.49 -6.27
CA GLN A 74 7.82 -8.60 -6.20
C GLN A 74 8.76 -8.54 -5.00
N GLU A 75 9.08 -7.34 -4.51
CA GLU A 75 10.09 -7.11 -3.48
C GLU A 75 9.60 -7.47 -2.07
N TYR A 76 8.35 -7.12 -1.74
CA TYR A 76 7.81 -7.26 -0.39
C TYR A 76 6.88 -8.47 -0.24
N ASP A 77 6.88 -9.11 0.93
CA ASP A 77 5.89 -10.13 1.27
C ASP A 77 4.58 -9.53 1.78
N ILE A 78 3.52 -10.36 1.87
CA ILE A 78 2.28 -9.94 2.52
C ILE A 78 2.53 -9.77 4.02
N GLY A 79 2.11 -8.64 4.58
CA GLY A 79 2.37 -8.31 5.98
C GLY A 79 3.63 -7.48 6.21
N GLU A 80 4.42 -7.24 5.16
CA GLU A 80 5.64 -6.45 5.23
C GLU A 80 5.36 -4.97 4.96
N GLU A 81 5.97 -4.10 5.76
CA GLU A 81 5.90 -2.66 5.63
C GLU A 81 6.81 -2.17 4.50
N PHE A 82 6.33 -1.23 3.68
CA PHE A 82 7.12 -0.67 2.58
C PHE A 82 8.13 0.37 3.06
N SER A 83 9.20 0.55 2.30
CA SER A 83 10.09 1.71 2.46
C SER A 83 9.33 3.02 2.30
N LEU A 84 9.78 4.12 2.94
CA LEU A 84 9.13 5.43 2.84
C LEU A 84 8.95 5.91 1.38
N LYS A 85 9.90 5.58 0.51
CA LYS A 85 9.84 5.88 -0.92
C LYS A 85 8.71 5.13 -1.61
N ASP A 86 8.58 3.83 -1.34
CA ASP A 86 7.55 3.00 -1.97
C ASP A 86 6.17 3.32 -1.39
N GLN A 87 6.07 3.64 -0.09
CA GLN A 87 4.86 4.19 0.51
C GLN A 87 4.41 5.47 -0.23
N ALA A 88 5.33 6.43 -0.45
CA ALA A 88 5.04 7.64 -1.20
C ALA A 88 4.59 7.36 -2.65
N PHE A 89 5.20 6.36 -3.31
CA PHE A 89 4.79 5.94 -4.65
C PHE A 89 3.35 5.38 -4.67
N ILE A 90 3.00 4.50 -3.72
CA ILE A 90 1.66 3.93 -3.60
C ILE A 90 0.62 5.02 -3.32
N GLU A 91 0.90 5.95 -2.39
CA GLU A 91 0.02 7.08 -2.09
C GLU A 91 -0.27 7.96 -3.32
N MET A 92 0.71 8.14 -4.22
CA MET A 92 0.55 8.97 -5.42
C MET A 92 -0.21 8.27 -6.55
N TYR A 93 0.06 6.99 -6.78
CA TYR A 93 -0.31 6.32 -8.04
C TYR A 93 -1.30 5.18 -7.88
N ALA A 94 -1.42 4.59 -6.69
CA ALA A 94 -2.42 3.56 -6.45
C ALA A 94 -3.80 4.19 -6.28
N LYS A 95 -4.85 3.42 -6.58
CA LYS A 95 -6.22 3.89 -6.42
C LYS A 95 -6.55 3.90 -4.93
N PRO A 96 -6.89 5.05 -4.31
CA PRO A 96 -7.34 5.09 -2.93
C PRO A 96 -8.75 4.49 -2.78
N VAL A 97 -9.09 4.05 -1.57
CA VAL A 97 -10.48 3.87 -1.16
C VAL A 97 -11.15 5.24 -1.12
N ASP A 98 -12.28 5.37 -1.81
CA ASP A 98 -13.04 6.62 -1.83
C ASP A 98 -13.75 6.75 -0.48
N SER A 99 -13.32 7.71 0.34
CA SER A 99 -13.93 7.96 1.64
C SER A 99 -15.37 8.48 1.41
N TRP A 100 -16.34 7.60 1.68
CA TRP A 100 -17.76 7.89 1.98
C TRP A 100 -18.79 7.70 0.86
N GLU A 101 -18.39 7.22 -0.32
CA GLU A 101 -19.34 6.75 -1.33
C GLU A 101 -19.14 5.26 -1.59
N ILE A 102 -20.19 4.45 -1.41
CA ILE A 102 -20.26 3.10 -1.94
C ILE A 102 -20.29 3.24 -3.47
N THR A 103 -19.11 3.38 -4.08
CA THR A 103 -18.99 3.46 -5.52
C THR A 103 -19.05 2.06 -6.12
N PRO A 104 -19.94 1.81 -7.09
CA PRO A 104 -20.00 0.52 -7.77
C PRO A 104 -18.68 0.21 -8.47
N PHE A 105 -18.28 -1.07 -8.50
CA PHE A 105 -17.15 -1.65 -9.25
C PHE A 105 -16.50 -0.70 -10.26
N LYS A 106 -15.34 -0.11 -9.90
CA LYS A 106 -14.64 0.80 -10.83
C LYS A 106 -13.99 -0.05 -11.92
N SER A 107 -14.53 0.06 -13.12
CA SER A 107 -14.07 -0.70 -14.28
C SER A 107 -13.16 0.14 -15.15
N LYS A 108 -12.03 -0.43 -15.59
CA LYS A 108 -11.11 0.19 -16.55
C LYS A 108 -11.09 -0.62 -17.85
N LYS A 109 -11.42 0.02 -18.97
CA LYS A 109 -11.20 -0.56 -20.30
C LYS A 109 -9.70 -0.51 -20.61
N ILE A 110 -9.15 -1.63 -21.06
CA ILE A 110 -7.75 -1.75 -21.40
C ILE A 110 -7.58 -2.30 -22.81
N SER A 111 -6.53 -1.87 -23.51
CA SER A 111 -6.15 -2.45 -24.79
C SER A 111 -4.66 -2.34 -25.06
N GLY A 112 -4.12 -3.29 -25.82
CA GLY A 112 -2.72 -3.29 -26.20
C GLY A 112 -2.42 -4.32 -27.29
N SER A 113 -1.33 -4.10 -28.02
CA SER A 113 -0.86 -5.02 -29.04
C SER A 113 0.66 -4.97 -29.09
N LYS A 114 1.30 -6.11 -29.30
CA LYS A 114 2.75 -6.19 -29.54
C LYS A 114 3.05 -7.19 -30.64
N SER A 115 4.00 -6.81 -31.49
CA SER A 115 4.53 -7.65 -32.56
C SER A 115 5.99 -7.95 -32.29
N GLN A 116 6.39 -9.22 -32.31
CA GLN A 116 7.78 -9.63 -32.16
C GLN A 116 8.01 -10.93 -32.94
N ASN A 117 9.12 -11.01 -33.68
CA ASN A 117 9.53 -12.21 -34.43
C ASN A 117 8.43 -12.78 -35.36
N GLY A 118 7.64 -11.88 -35.98
CA GLY A 118 6.55 -12.22 -36.89
C GLY A 118 5.29 -12.77 -36.22
N VAL A 119 5.20 -12.71 -34.89
CA VAL A 119 3.99 -12.99 -34.10
C VAL A 119 3.40 -11.67 -33.63
N THR A 120 2.08 -11.51 -33.75
CA THR A 120 1.35 -10.36 -33.22
C THR A 120 0.25 -10.84 -32.29
N VAL A 121 0.21 -10.30 -31.07
CA VAL A 121 -0.83 -10.58 -30.08
C VAL A 121 -1.46 -9.27 -29.63
N LYS A 122 -2.80 -9.27 -29.61
CA LYS A 122 -3.64 -8.17 -29.15
C LYS A 122 -4.41 -8.60 -27.90
N VAL A 123 -4.51 -7.69 -26.94
CA VAL A 123 -5.31 -7.84 -25.72
C VAL A 123 -6.27 -6.67 -25.63
N SER A 124 -7.54 -6.93 -25.32
CA SER A 124 -8.54 -5.88 -25.11
C SER A 124 -9.68 -6.36 -24.24
N GLY A 125 -10.19 -5.49 -23.36
CA GLY A 125 -11.39 -5.78 -22.56
C GLY A 125 -11.45 -4.88 -21.35
N THR A 126 -11.94 -5.41 -20.24
CA THR A 126 -12.13 -4.62 -19.02
C THR A 126 -11.56 -5.36 -17.81
N ILE A 127 -10.79 -4.63 -17.00
CA ILE A 127 -10.41 -5.04 -15.65
C ILE A 127 -11.26 -4.24 -14.66
N LYS A 128 -11.49 -4.81 -13.49
CA LYS A 128 -12.33 -4.20 -12.45
C LYS A 128 -11.78 -4.53 -11.07
N ASP A 129 -11.93 -3.59 -10.17
CA ASP A 129 -11.75 -3.80 -8.74
C ASP A 129 -12.88 -3.14 -7.95
N ASP A 130 -13.14 -3.71 -6.79
CA ASP A 130 -13.99 -3.18 -5.74
C ASP A 130 -13.23 -3.31 -4.42
N ILE A 131 -12.69 -2.18 -3.98
CA ILE A 131 -11.92 -2.04 -2.74
C ILE A 131 -12.67 -1.18 -1.71
N GLN A 132 -13.92 -0.79 -1.99
CA GLN A 132 -14.67 0.19 -1.20
C GLN A 132 -15.34 -0.42 0.02
N ASN A 133 -15.29 -1.74 0.13
CA ASN A 133 -15.84 -2.43 1.29
C ASN A 133 -14.84 -2.32 2.45
N VAL A 134 -15.30 -2.31 3.69
CA VAL A 134 -14.38 -2.19 4.84
C VAL A 134 -13.43 -3.40 4.92
N ILE A 135 -13.93 -4.58 4.55
CA ILE A 135 -13.21 -5.85 4.70
C ILE A 135 -13.28 -6.73 3.44
N ASN A 136 -14.42 -6.73 2.74
CA ASN A 136 -14.67 -7.71 1.67
C ASN A 136 -14.44 -7.13 0.28
N GLN A 137 -13.27 -7.36 -0.27
CA GLN A 137 -12.87 -6.79 -1.54
C GLN A 137 -12.98 -7.78 -2.69
N SER A 138 -12.91 -7.27 -3.91
CA SER A 138 -12.82 -8.12 -5.09
C SER A 138 -12.11 -7.47 -6.26
N PHE A 139 -11.60 -8.30 -7.15
CA PHE A 139 -11.05 -7.87 -8.44
C PHE A 139 -11.41 -8.87 -9.53
N GLY A 140 -11.32 -8.45 -10.78
CA GLY A 140 -11.62 -9.36 -11.88
C GLY A 140 -11.45 -8.77 -13.26
N ALA A 141 -11.99 -9.50 -14.22
CA ALA A 141 -12.01 -9.13 -15.63
C ALA A 141 -13.42 -9.37 -16.20
N SER A 142 -13.78 -8.55 -17.19
CA SER A 142 -14.97 -8.74 -18.01
C SER A 142 -14.56 -8.68 -19.47
N ASN A 143 -14.81 -9.78 -20.20
CA ASN A 143 -14.52 -9.89 -21.63
C ASN A 143 -13.08 -9.49 -21.99
N LEU A 144 -12.10 -9.83 -21.16
CA LEU A 144 -10.69 -9.58 -21.45
C LEU A 144 -10.21 -10.60 -22.49
N LYS A 145 -10.25 -10.19 -23.75
CA LYS A 145 -9.92 -11.01 -24.90
C LYS A 145 -8.44 -10.88 -25.23
N THR A 146 -7.81 -12.00 -25.50
CA THR A 146 -6.48 -12.09 -26.07
C THR A 146 -6.57 -12.86 -27.36
N SER A 147 -6.00 -12.29 -28.42
CA SER A 147 -6.03 -12.87 -29.76
C SER A 147 -4.67 -12.81 -30.42
N THR A 148 -4.23 -13.92 -31.00
CA THR A 148 -3.06 -13.97 -31.87
C THR A 148 -3.48 -13.59 -33.30
N THR A 149 -3.14 -12.38 -33.73
CA THR A 149 -3.58 -11.85 -35.03
C THR A 149 -2.60 -12.15 -36.17
N LYS A 150 -1.33 -12.48 -35.85
CA LYS A 150 -0.31 -12.89 -36.83
C LYS A 150 0.60 -13.96 -36.25
N GLY A 151 1.01 -14.92 -37.07
CA GLY A 151 2.01 -15.92 -36.70
C GLY A 151 1.52 -17.00 -35.72
N ALA A 152 0.22 -17.31 -35.72
CA ALA A 152 -0.39 -18.27 -34.78
C ALA A 152 0.21 -19.69 -34.79
N SER A 153 0.77 -20.12 -35.92
CA SER A 153 1.52 -21.38 -36.04
C SER A 153 2.82 -21.39 -35.23
N LYS A 154 3.45 -20.22 -35.05
CA LYS A 154 4.67 -20.06 -34.25
C LYS A 154 4.39 -19.96 -32.75
N VAL A 155 3.15 -19.65 -32.36
CA VAL A 155 2.75 -19.49 -30.96
C VAL A 155 2.51 -20.85 -30.31
N LYS A 156 3.21 -21.08 -29.19
CA LYS A 156 3.05 -22.27 -28.35
C LYS A 156 1.96 -22.05 -27.31
N SER A 157 2.00 -20.92 -26.61
CA SER A 157 1.01 -20.56 -25.59
C SER A 157 0.93 -19.05 -25.41
N VAL A 158 -0.25 -18.55 -25.07
CA VAL A 158 -0.43 -17.19 -24.54
C VAL A 158 -1.11 -17.30 -23.20
N LYS A 159 -0.50 -16.74 -22.15
CA LYS A 159 -1.09 -16.66 -20.81
C LYS A 159 -1.47 -15.21 -20.52
N THR A 160 -2.76 -14.96 -20.36
CA THR A 160 -3.29 -13.64 -19.97
C THR A 160 -3.52 -13.66 -18.48
N THR A 161 -2.97 -12.68 -17.76
CA THR A 161 -3.03 -12.58 -16.30
C THR A 161 -3.46 -11.19 -15.91
N VAL A 162 -4.53 -11.08 -15.10
CA VAL A 162 -4.86 -9.88 -14.34
C VAL A 162 -4.19 -10.02 -12.98
N HIS A 163 -3.41 -9.02 -12.63
CA HIS A 163 -2.72 -8.88 -11.35
C HIS A 163 -3.47 -7.86 -10.51
N HIS A 164 -3.60 -8.17 -9.24
CA HIS A 164 -4.22 -7.29 -8.26
C HIS A 164 -3.45 -7.36 -6.96
N THR A 165 -3.02 -6.20 -6.50
CA THR A 165 -2.36 -6.02 -5.22
C THR A 165 -3.10 -4.95 -4.44
N ALA A 166 -3.39 -5.24 -3.18
CA ALA A 166 -4.01 -4.30 -2.27
C ALA A 166 -3.03 -3.94 -1.15
N TYR A 167 -3.08 -2.68 -0.76
CA TYR A 167 -2.20 -2.05 0.20
C TYR A 167 -3.03 -1.46 1.33
N GLY A 168 -2.55 -1.60 2.56
CA GLY A 168 -3.26 -1.18 3.76
C GLY A 168 -2.31 -0.85 4.89
N LEU A 169 -2.88 -0.48 6.03
CA LEU A 169 -2.11 -0.16 7.22
C LEU A 169 -1.45 -1.43 7.78
N ILE A 170 -0.15 -1.35 8.04
CA ILE A 170 0.68 -2.40 8.64
C ILE A 170 1.52 -1.77 9.76
N GLY A 171 1.75 -2.53 10.84
CA GLY A 171 2.61 -2.10 11.94
C GLY A 171 2.08 -0.88 12.71
N SER A 172 2.98 0.04 13.06
CA SER A 172 2.69 1.24 13.88
C SER A 172 2.11 2.42 13.10
N GLY A 173 1.73 2.23 11.84
CA GLY A 173 1.13 3.29 11.01
C GLY A 173 1.61 3.32 9.55
N GLY A 174 2.50 2.40 9.16
CA GLY A 174 3.00 2.29 7.79
C GLY A 174 2.00 1.72 6.80
N VAL A 175 2.33 1.82 5.51
CA VAL A 175 1.59 1.17 4.42
C VAL A 175 2.37 -0.04 3.94
N GLY A 176 1.69 -1.15 3.73
CA GLY A 176 2.30 -2.35 3.16
C GLY A 176 1.28 -3.23 2.43
N LYS A 177 1.76 -4.37 1.92
CA LYS A 177 0.96 -5.30 1.12
C LYS A 177 0.05 -6.13 2.01
N VAL A 178 -1.27 -5.98 1.84
CA VAL A 178 -2.29 -6.73 2.60
C VAL A 178 -2.94 -7.85 1.78
N TYR A 179 -2.85 -7.78 0.45
CA TYR A 179 -3.30 -8.84 -0.43
C TYR A 179 -2.53 -8.82 -1.75
N SER A 180 -2.25 -10.00 -2.29
CA SER A 180 -1.82 -10.16 -3.69
C SER A 180 -2.52 -11.36 -4.31
N GLY A 181 -3.01 -11.17 -5.53
CA GLY A 181 -3.74 -12.19 -6.24
C GLY A 181 -3.70 -12.01 -7.75
N THR A 182 -3.90 -13.11 -8.45
CA THR A 182 -4.02 -13.11 -9.90
C THR A 182 -5.28 -13.85 -10.35
N LEU A 183 -5.77 -13.45 -11.53
CA LEU A 183 -6.78 -14.17 -12.30
C LEU A 183 -6.16 -14.41 -13.69
N SER A 184 -6.10 -15.65 -14.16
CA SER A 184 -5.44 -15.95 -15.43
C SER A 184 -6.19 -16.94 -16.30
N THR A 185 -5.96 -16.84 -17.61
CA THR A 185 -6.40 -17.81 -18.62
C THR A 185 -5.26 -18.06 -19.59
N SER A 186 -5.31 -19.19 -20.29
CA SER A 186 -4.31 -19.54 -21.30
C SER A 186 -4.98 -20.01 -22.58
N GLY A 187 -4.39 -19.66 -23.71
CA GLY A 187 -4.88 -20.04 -25.03
C GLY A 187 -4.45 -19.03 -26.08
N LYS A 188 -4.16 -19.50 -27.30
CA LYS A 188 -3.75 -18.64 -28.43
C LYS A 188 -4.77 -17.54 -28.72
N ASN A 189 -6.03 -17.89 -28.54
CA ASN A 189 -7.17 -16.98 -28.44
C ASN A 189 -7.93 -17.36 -27.17
N SER A 190 -8.12 -16.42 -26.26
CA SER A 190 -8.76 -16.68 -24.97
C SER A 190 -9.59 -15.48 -24.54
N THR A 191 -10.60 -15.74 -23.71
CA THR A 191 -11.37 -14.69 -23.04
C THR A 191 -11.29 -14.96 -21.54
N LEU A 192 -10.88 -13.97 -20.78
CA LEU A 192 -10.93 -14.00 -19.33
C LEU A 192 -12.12 -13.19 -18.84
N THR A 193 -13.04 -13.90 -18.19
CA THR A 193 -14.14 -13.31 -17.42
C THR A 193 -14.15 -14.01 -16.08
N GLY A 194 -14.13 -13.24 -15.00
CA GLY A 194 -14.12 -13.80 -13.66
C GLY A 194 -13.98 -12.72 -12.60
N THR A 195 -14.24 -13.09 -11.36
CA THR A 195 -14.10 -12.21 -10.20
C THR A 195 -13.59 -13.05 -9.04
N LYS A 196 -12.54 -12.57 -8.39
CA LYS A 196 -11.96 -13.18 -7.19
C LYS A 196 -12.23 -12.25 -6.02
N ARG A 197 -12.70 -12.83 -4.91
CA ARG A 197 -12.99 -12.14 -3.66
C ARG A 197 -11.87 -12.40 -2.65
N TYR A 198 -11.65 -11.44 -1.77
CA TYR A 198 -10.71 -11.56 -0.67
C TYR A 198 -11.12 -10.67 0.50
N THR A 199 -10.55 -10.94 1.67
CA THR A 199 -10.85 -10.24 2.92
C THR A 199 -9.58 -9.51 3.36
N ALA A 200 -9.60 -8.18 3.34
CA ALA A 200 -8.52 -7.32 3.81
C ALA A 200 -9.02 -5.89 4.07
N VAL A 201 -8.41 -5.21 5.05
CA VAL A 201 -8.57 -3.76 5.24
C VAL A 201 -7.64 -3.07 4.25
N VAL A 202 -8.22 -2.36 3.28
CA VAL A 202 -7.48 -1.79 2.14
C VAL A 202 -7.55 -0.27 2.22
N ALA A 203 -6.42 0.39 2.00
CA ALA A 203 -6.33 1.82 1.79
C ALA A 203 -6.13 2.16 0.30
N TYR A 204 -5.36 1.33 -0.42
CA TYR A 204 -5.08 1.51 -1.84
C TYR A 204 -5.05 0.18 -2.59
N ALA A 205 -5.26 0.19 -3.91
CA ALA A 205 -4.98 -0.99 -4.73
C ALA A 205 -4.45 -0.66 -6.12
N SER A 206 -3.75 -1.64 -6.69
CA SER A 206 -3.27 -1.65 -8.07
C SER A 206 -3.84 -2.87 -8.79
N THR A 207 -4.49 -2.63 -9.93
CA THR A 207 -5.03 -3.69 -10.80
C THR A 207 -4.54 -3.47 -12.22
N TRP A 208 -3.90 -4.46 -12.80
CA TRP A 208 -3.35 -4.39 -14.16
C TRP A 208 -3.35 -5.74 -14.85
N ALA A 209 -3.03 -5.79 -16.14
CA ALA A 209 -3.05 -7.03 -16.91
C ALA A 209 -1.81 -7.19 -17.79
N THR A 210 -1.44 -8.44 -18.04
CA THR A 210 -0.39 -8.84 -18.99
C THR A 210 -0.83 -10.01 -19.84
N ALA A 211 -0.27 -10.11 -21.04
CA ALA A 211 -0.28 -11.34 -21.81
C ALA A 211 1.16 -11.78 -22.14
N THR A 212 1.59 -12.89 -21.56
CA THR A 212 2.88 -13.51 -21.84
C THR A 212 2.74 -14.50 -22.99
N VAL A 213 3.47 -14.25 -24.07
CA VAL A 213 3.43 -15.01 -25.31
C VAL A 213 4.70 -15.84 -25.42
N LYS A 214 4.55 -17.17 -25.44
CA LYS A 214 5.63 -18.09 -25.76
C LYS A 214 5.51 -18.54 -27.21
N HIS A 215 6.55 -18.33 -28.01
CA HIS A 215 6.57 -18.71 -29.42
C HIS A 215 7.91 -19.37 -29.79
N SER A 216 8.07 -19.82 -31.03
CA SER A 216 9.27 -20.55 -31.48
C SER A 216 10.58 -19.76 -31.36
N GLY A 217 10.52 -18.43 -31.36
CA GLY A 217 11.68 -17.54 -31.32
C GLY A 217 11.85 -16.78 -30.00
N GLY A 218 11.24 -17.25 -28.91
CA GLY A 218 11.39 -16.65 -27.59
C GLY A 218 10.07 -16.39 -26.86
N THR A 219 10.15 -15.49 -25.87
CA THR A 219 9.01 -15.04 -25.05
C THR A 219 8.95 -13.53 -25.07
N PHE A 220 7.74 -12.97 -25.16
CA PHE A 220 7.51 -11.55 -24.96
C PHE A 220 6.21 -11.29 -24.19
N THR A 221 6.12 -10.12 -23.57
CA THR A 221 4.94 -9.70 -22.80
C THR A 221 4.27 -8.50 -23.47
N VAL A 222 2.94 -8.56 -23.55
CA VAL A 222 2.06 -7.43 -23.89
C VAL A 222 1.50 -6.87 -22.60
N THR A 223 1.65 -5.56 -22.38
CA THR A 223 1.04 -4.83 -21.27
C THR A 223 -0.04 -3.90 -21.84
N PRO A 224 -1.32 -4.31 -21.90
CA PRO A 224 -2.41 -3.44 -22.31
C PRO A 224 -2.61 -2.28 -21.32
N LYS A 225 -2.91 -1.10 -21.85
CA LYS A 225 -3.10 0.13 -21.07
C LYS A 225 -4.57 0.51 -20.96
#